data_AF-A0A5C6DMP5-F1
#
_entry.id   AF-A0A5C6DMP5-F1
#
_cell.length_a   1.000
_cell.length_b   1.000
_cell.length_c   1.000
_cell.angle_alpha   90.00
_cell.angle_beta   90.00
_cell.angle_gamma   90.00
#
_symmetry.space_group_name_H-M   'P 1'
#
loop_
_entity.id
_entity.type
_entity.pdbx_description
1 polymer ?
#
loop_
_entity_poly.entity_id
_entity_poly.type
_entity_poly.pdbx_seq_one_letter_code
_entity_poly.pdbx_strand_id
1 'polypeptide(L)'
;MAMTETQKTRASELRTAMLTLDPEAYQEIRRSYYKIAEELRPLVDALEKADVDHGGPAGPLLEEHYIFCEMLDQLKKSVLGAVV
;
A
#
# COMPACT_ATOMS: atom_id res chain seq x y z
N MET A 1 -10.65 11.10 -3.72
CA MET A 1 -10.63 12.22 -2.75
C MET A 1 -9.53 13.18 -3.17
N ALA A 2 -9.76 14.49 -3.10
CA ALA A 2 -8.70 15.47 -3.36
C ALA A 2 -7.70 15.49 -2.18
N MET A 3 -6.42 15.67 -2.47
CA MET A 3 -5.38 15.78 -1.44
C MET A 3 -5.61 17.03 -0.58
N THR A 4 -5.40 16.92 0.73
CA THR A 4 -5.37 18.08 1.63
C THR A 4 -4.13 18.95 1.36
N GLU A 5 -4.16 20.22 1.79
CA GLU A 5 -2.98 21.10 1.67
C GLU A 5 -1.74 20.50 2.36
N THR A 6 -1.91 19.88 3.52
CA THR A 6 -0.83 19.15 4.22
C THR A 6 -0.27 18.00 3.37
N GLN A 7 -1.13 17.23 2.71
CA GLN A 7 -0.69 16.14 1.83
C GLN A 7 0.03 16.68 0.58
N LYS A 8 -0.41 17.81 0.03
CA LYS A 8 0.27 18.47 -1.11
C LYS A 8 1.66 18.94 -0.74
N THR A 9 1.82 19.62 0.40
CA THR A 9 3.13 20.04 0.91
C THR A 9 4.04 18.84 1.10
N ARG A 10 3.55 17.78 1.76
CA ARG A 10 4.34 16.57 2.00
C ARG A 10 4.75 15.87 0.71
N ALA A 11 3.86 15.81 -0.29
CA ALA A 11 4.19 15.24 -1.60
C ALA A 11 5.23 16.08 -2.34
N SER A 12 5.21 17.41 -2.19
CA SER A 12 6.24 18.28 -2.75
C SER A 12 7.62 18.03 -2.13
N GLU A 13 7.70 17.97 -0.79
CA GLU A 13 8.93 17.64 -0.07
C GLU A 13 9.48 16.27 -0.48
N LEU A 14 8.59 15.26 -0.55
CA LEU A 14 8.96 13.91 -0.93
C LEU A 14 9.43 13.83 -2.38
N ARG A 15 8.81 14.58 -3.31
CA ARG A 15 9.28 14.68 -4.69
C ARG A 15 10.68 15.27 -4.76
N THR A 16 10.96 16.35 -4.02
CA THR A 16 12.31 16.92 -3.95
C THR A 16 13.31 15.91 -3.41
N ALA A 17 12.97 15.17 -2.35
CA ALA A 17 13.84 14.13 -1.80
C ALA A 17 14.11 13.00 -2.82
N MET A 18 13.08 12.50 -3.50
CA MET A 18 13.22 11.45 -4.53
C MET A 18 14.10 11.88 -5.70
N LEU A 19 14.08 13.17 -6.07
CA LEU A 19 14.94 13.71 -7.14
C LEU A 19 16.42 13.79 -6.76
N THR A 20 16.76 13.75 -5.46
CA THR A 20 18.15 13.73 -5.00
C THR A 20 18.78 12.34 -4.96
N LEU A 21 17.97 11.30 -5.16
CA LEU A 21 18.43 9.92 -5.20
C LEU A 21 19.18 9.65 -6.51
N ASP A 22 20.11 8.70 -6.46
CA ASP A 22 20.66 8.15 -7.69
C ASP A 22 19.56 7.37 -8.47
N PRO A 23 19.74 7.16 -9.78
CA PRO A 23 18.74 6.50 -10.61
C PRO A 23 18.39 5.07 -10.16
N GLU A 24 19.33 4.33 -9.58
CA GLU A 24 19.10 2.97 -9.14
C GLU A 24 18.19 2.95 -7.91
N ALA A 25 18.51 3.75 -6.90
CA ALA A 25 17.68 3.90 -5.70
C ALA A 25 16.27 4.41 -6.03
N TYR A 26 16.13 5.38 -6.94
CA TYR A 26 14.82 5.86 -7.39
C TYR A 26 13.98 4.73 -7.99
N GLN A 27 14.56 3.95 -8.92
CA GLN A 27 13.83 2.85 -9.58
C GLN A 27 13.51 1.72 -8.61
N GLU A 28 14.39 1.43 -7.65
CA GLU A 28 14.14 0.42 -6.63
C GLU A 28 12.92 0.77 -5.76
N ILE A 29 12.85 2.02 -5.27
CA ILE A 29 11.72 2.50 -4.46
C ILE A 29 10.43 2.44 -5.27
N ARG A 30 10.45 2.98 -6.50
CA ARG A 30 9.28 3.00 -7.39
C ARG A 30 8.75 1.59 -7.67
N ARG A 31 9.64 0.67 -8.06
CA ARG A 31 9.27 -0.73 -8.35
C ARG A 31 8.71 -1.43 -7.12
N SER A 32 9.34 -1.23 -5.96
CA SER A 32 8.90 -1.86 -4.71
C SER A 32 7.53 -1.35 -4.27
N TYR A 33 7.28 -0.04 -4.41
CA TYR A 33 5.96 0.54 -4.14
C TYR A 33 4.87 -0.10 -5.00
N TYR A 34 5.06 -0.15 -6.33
CA TYR A 34 4.06 -0.72 -7.21
C TYR A 34 3.85 -2.21 -6.98
N LYS A 35 4.92 -2.98 -6.74
CA LYS A 35 4.79 -4.41 -6.41
C LYS A 35 3.94 -4.63 -5.15
N ILE A 36 4.14 -3.82 -4.11
CA ILE A 36 3.31 -3.90 -2.89
C ILE A 36 1.87 -3.49 -3.20
N ALA A 37 1.67 -2.39 -3.92
CA ALA A 37 0.33 -1.90 -4.25
C ALA A 37 -0.48 -2.89 -5.12
N GLU A 38 0.19 -3.58 -6.03
CA GLU A 38 -0.40 -4.58 -6.93
C GLU A 38 -0.76 -5.88 -6.19
N GLU A 39 0.10 -6.36 -5.28
CA GLU A 39 -0.07 -7.66 -4.62
C GLU A 39 -0.89 -7.60 -3.32
N LEU A 40 -0.93 -6.44 -2.66
CA LEU A 40 -1.58 -6.32 -1.35
C LEU A 40 -3.10 -6.52 -1.43
N ARG A 41 -3.77 -6.00 -2.46
CA ARG A 41 -5.22 -6.19 -2.61
C ARG A 41 -5.59 -7.64 -2.94
N PRO A 42 -4.95 -8.31 -3.92
CA PRO A 42 -5.15 -9.74 -4.15
C PRO A 42 -4.93 -10.60 -2.91
N LEU A 43 -3.93 -10.29 -2.07
CA LEU A 43 -3.69 -11.00 -0.82
C LEU A 43 -4.89 -10.89 0.15
N VAL A 44 -5.40 -9.68 0.36
CA VAL A 44 -6.57 -9.41 1.21
C VAL A 44 -7.78 -10.23 0.74
N ASP A 45 -8.07 -10.18 -0.57
CA ASP A 45 -9.21 -10.88 -1.15
C ASP A 45 -9.03 -12.42 -1.09
N ALA A 46 -7.79 -12.91 -1.25
CA ALA A 46 -7.47 -14.34 -1.17
C ALA A 46 -7.64 -14.91 0.24
N LEU A 47 -7.27 -14.16 1.28
CA LEU A 47 -7.42 -14.56 2.68
C LEU A 47 -8.90 -14.67 3.07
N GLU A 48 -9.73 -13.69 2.70
CA GLU A 48 -11.18 -13.72 2.94
C GLU A 48 -11.82 -14.94 2.25
N LYS A 49 -11.49 -15.14 0.96
CA LYS A 49 -12.01 -16.27 0.20
C LYS A 49 -11.59 -17.61 0.82
N ALA A 50 -10.33 -17.74 1.20
CA ALA A 50 -9.83 -18.96 1.81
C ALA A 50 -10.51 -19.25 3.16
N ASP A 51 -10.81 -18.24 3.99
CA ASP A 51 -11.55 -18.44 5.24
C ASP A 51 -12.96 -18.98 5.00
N VAL A 52 -13.67 -18.40 4.02
CA VAL A 52 -15.01 -18.84 3.58
C VAL A 52 -14.98 -20.29 3.08
N ASP A 53 -13.99 -20.63 2.24
CA ASP A 53 -13.82 -21.97 1.68
C ASP A 53 -13.50 -23.02 2.78
N HIS A 54 -12.92 -22.61 3.92
CA HIS A 54 -12.61 -23.48 5.06
C HIS A 54 -13.73 -23.56 6.12
N GLY A 55 -14.91 -22.99 5.85
CA GLY A 55 -16.13 -23.21 6.63
C GLY A 55 -16.29 -22.33 7.87
N GLY A 56 -15.59 -21.20 7.96
CA GLY A 56 -15.64 -20.30 9.12
C GLY A 56 -16.14 -18.89 8.78
N PRO A 57 -16.93 -18.27 9.68
CA PRO A 57 -17.21 -16.83 9.65
C PRO A 57 -16.21 -16.02 10.51
N ALA A 58 -15.15 -16.65 11.03
CA ALA A 58 -14.17 -16.08 11.97
C ALA A 58 -12.94 -17.01 12.17
N GLY A 59 -12.37 -17.55 11.09
CA GLY A 59 -11.15 -18.36 11.19
C GLY A 59 -9.87 -17.53 11.31
N PRO A 60 -8.72 -18.16 11.56
CA PRO A 60 -7.43 -17.47 11.63
C PRO A 60 -7.04 -16.76 10.32
N LEU A 61 -7.62 -17.13 9.18
CA LEU A 61 -7.37 -16.45 7.91
C LEU A 61 -8.13 -15.12 7.83
N LEU A 62 -9.30 -15.02 8.47
CA LEU A 62 -10.03 -13.75 8.59
C LEU A 62 -9.29 -12.76 9.51
N GLU A 63 -8.63 -13.24 10.57
CA GLU A 63 -7.76 -12.40 11.41
C GLU A 63 -6.61 -11.77 10.60
N GLU A 64 -5.94 -12.57 9.77
CA GLU A 64 -4.90 -12.08 8.86
C GLU A 64 -5.47 -11.11 7.82
N HIS A 65 -6.64 -11.40 7.23
CA HIS A 65 -7.33 -10.50 6.30
C HIS A 65 -7.51 -9.09 6.89
N TYR A 66 -7.92 -8.99 8.16
CA TYR A 66 -8.07 -7.69 8.83
C TYR A 66 -6.74 -6.95 8.98
N ILE A 67 -5.65 -7.64 9.34
CA ILE A 67 -4.31 -7.04 9.41
C ILE A 67 -3.91 -6.46 8.05
N PHE A 68 -4.10 -7.21 6.97
CA PHE A 68 -3.75 -6.73 5.63
C PHE A 68 -4.72 -5.65 5.10
N CYS A 69 -5.97 -5.60 5.56
CA CYS A 69 -6.87 -4.47 5.33
C CYS A 69 -6.33 -3.18 5.96
N GLU A 70 -5.85 -3.26 7.21
CA GLU A 70 -5.20 -2.11 7.87
C GLU A 70 -3.97 -1.65 7.10
N MET A 71 -3.13 -2.59 6.64
CA MET A 71 -1.97 -2.26 5.79
C MET A 71 -2.41 -1.57 4.49
N LEU A 72 -3.46 -2.06 3.83
CA LEU A 72 -3.99 -1.47 2.61
C LEU A 72 -4.50 -0.03 2.86
N ASP A 73 -5.15 0.20 3.99
CA ASP A 73 -5.61 1.54 4.35
C ASP A 73 -4.48 2.49 4.73
N GLN A 74 -3.40 2.01 5.35
CA GLN A 74 -2.19 2.80 5.54
C GLN A 74 -1.51 3.12 4.19
N LEU A 75 -1.47 2.16 3.27
CA LEU A 75 -0.91 2.36 1.93
C LEU A 75 -1.68 3.44 1.16
N LYS A 76 -3.02 3.46 1.25
CA LYS A 76 -3.87 4.52 0.66
C LYS A 76 -3.62 5.91 1.24
N LYS A 77 -3.15 6.01 2.49
CA LYS A 77 -2.77 7.28 3.13
C LYS A 77 -1.38 7.76 2.74
N SER A 78 -0.54 6.87 2.22
CA SER A 78 0.81 7.22 1.77
C SER A 78 0.77 8.18 0.58
N VAL A 79 1.52 9.28 0.67
CA VAL A 79 1.71 10.20 -0.45
C VAL A 79 2.79 9.73 -1.43
N LEU A 80 3.48 8.62 -1.14
CA LEU A 80 4.53 8.09 -2.01
C LEU A 80 3.99 7.73 -3.40
N GLY A 81 2.78 7.19 -3.49
CA GLY A 81 2.14 6.88 -4.77
C GLY A 81 1.80 8.08 -5.66
N ALA A 82 1.86 9.31 -5.11
CA ALA A 82 1.73 10.54 -5.90
C ALA A 82 3.10 11.08 -6.39
N VAL A 83 4.19 10.42 -6.00
CA VAL A 83 5.57 10.85 -6.24
C VAL A 83 6.34 9.85 -7.11
N VAL A 84 6.08 8.54 -6.96
CA VAL A 84 6.71 7.46 -7.75
C VAL A 84 5.99 7.17 -9.07
#